data_AF-A0AA91IWR3-F1
#
_entry.id   AF-A0AA91IWR3-F1
#
_cell.length_a   1.000
_cell.length_b   1.000
_cell.length_c   1.000
_cell.angle_alpha   90.00
_cell.angle_beta   90.00
_cell.angle_gamma   90.00
#
_symmetry.space_group_name_H-M   'P 1'
#
loop_
_entity.id
_entity.type
_entity.pdbx_description
1 polymer ?
#
loop_
_entity_poly.entity_id
_entity_poly.type
_entity_poly.pdbx_seq_one_letter_code
_entity_poly.pdbx_strand_id
1 'polypeptide(L)'
;MSDIVYAGHPAWAAFYRGPDCKLQLCWSSREGGFHFLLAPLDAQNKFGLDDGFKTWRYMLALSDVADDLGPPPLEGGEAKLWAWRKALFDTHFEAARAALLSRNR
;
A
#
# COMPACT_ATOMS: atom_id res chain seq x y z
N MET A 1 2.22 -11.79 -15.35
CA MET A 1 2.72 -11.28 -14.05
C MET A 1 3.57 -12.38 -13.47
N SER A 2 4.83 -12.10 -13.14
CA SER A 2 5.72 -13.07 -12.50
C SER A 2 5.24 -13.35 -11.08
N ASP A 3 5.18 -14.63 -10.70
CA ASP A 3 4.81 -15.04 -9.35
C ASP A 3 5.87 -14.55 -8.36
N ILE A 4 5.47 -13.71 -7.39
CA ILE A 4 6.34 -13.27 -6.31
C ILE A 4 6.18 -14.27 -5.16
N VAL A 5 7.30 -14.80 -4.66
CA VAL A 5 7.31 -15.63 -3.46
C VAL A 5 7.90 -14.80 -2.32
N TYR A 6 7.05 -14.39 -1.39
CA TYR A 6 7.45 -13.63 -0.22
C TYR A 6 7.54 -14.55 0.99
N ALA A 7 8.76 -14.77 1.47
CA ALA A 7 9.05 -15.65 2.60
C ALA A 7 8.38 -17.03 2.53
N GLY A 8 8.41 -17.65 1.35
CA GLY A 8 7.80 -18.96 1.08
C GLY A 8 6.31 -18.93 0.73
N HIS A 9 5.68 -17.75 0.71
CA HIS A 9 4.25 -17.59 0.46
C HIS A 9 3.97 -16.85 -0.84
N PRO A 10 2.93 -17.23 -1.61
CA PRO A 10 2.52 -16.50 -2.80
C PRO A 10 2.18 -15.05 -2.48
N ALA A 11 2.65 -14.16 -3.33
CA ALA A 11 2.44 -12.74 -3.29
C ALA A 11 2.38 -12.17 -4.71
N TRP A 12 1.87 -10.95 -4.82
CA TRP A 12 1.93 -10.18 -6.06
C TRP A 12 1.98 -8.68 -5.75
N ALA A 13 2.49 -7.91 -6.72
CA ALA A 13 2.46 -6.46 -6.66
C ALA A 13 2.20 -5.84 -8.03
N ALA A 14 1.45 -4.74 -8.02
CA ALA A 14 1.28 -3.83 -9.13
C ALA A 14 1.86 -2.47 -8.74
N PHE A 15 2.56 -1.83 -9.67
CA PHE A 15 3.25 -0.57 -9.46
C PHE A 15 2.64 0.53 -10.34
N TYR A 16 2.36 1.66 -9.71
CA TYR A 16 1.84 2.85 -10.36
C TYR A 16 2.79 4.01 -10.07
N ARG A 17 3.02 4.85 -11.07
CA ARG A 17 3.87 6.04 -10.96
C ARG A 17 3.01 7.28 -11.12
N GLY A 18 2.91 8.07 -10.06
CA GLY A 18 2.36 9.42 -10.11
C GLY A 18 3.41 10.46 -10.48
N PRO A 19 3.06 11.75 -10.43
CA PRO A 19 3.97 12.85 -10.76
C PRO A 19 5.10 13.05 -9.74
N ASP A 20 4.90 12.65 -8.47
CA ASP A 20 5.82 12.93 -7.36
C ASP A 20 6.07 11.75 -6.40
N CYS A 21 5.24 10.70 -6.47
CA CYS A 21 5.49 9.45 -5.76
C CYS A 21 5.10 8.24 -6.60
N LYS A 22 5.51 7.05 -6.14
CA LYS A 22 5.02 5.76 -6.62
C LYS A 22 4.04 5.16 -5.62
N LEU A 23 3.10 4.39 -6.14
CA LEU A 23 2.18 3.56 -5.39
C LEU A 23 2.41 2.10 -5.75
N GLN A 24 2.51 1.24 -4.75
CA GLN A 24 2.47 -0.19 -4.89
C GLN A 24 1.17 -0.70 -4.26
N LEU A 25 0.39 -1.41 -5.08
CA LEU A 25 -0.72 -2.23 -4.65
C LEU A 25 -0.18 -3.64 -4.55
N CYS A 26 -0.21 -4.25 -3.37
CA CYS A 26 0.31 -5.60 -3.22
C CYS A 26 -0.55 -6.48 -2.34
N TRP A 27 -0.42 -7.77 -2.55
CA TRP A 27 -1.05 -8.79 -1.74
C TRP A 27 -0.03 -9.84 -1.35
N SER A 28 -0.15 -10.35 -0.12
CA SER A 28 0.66 -11.42 0.41
C SER A 28 -0.20 -12.34 1.27
N SER A 29 -0.13 -13.65 1.02
CA SER A 29 -0.80 -14.63 1.90
C SER A 29 -0.19 -14.70 3.29
N ARG A 30 1.06 -14.26 3.46
CA ARG A 30 1.73 -14.19 4.77
C ARG A 30 1.24 -13.03 5.63
N GLU A 31 1.08 -11.85 5.05
CA GLU A 31 0.72 -10.62 5.78
C GLU A 31 -0.80 -10.44 5.94
N GLY A 32 -1.59 -11.47 5.61
CA GLY A 32 -3.05 -11.43 5.77
C GLY A 32 -3.77 -10.60 4.71
N GLY A 33 -3.10 -10.25 3.60
CA GLY A 33 -3.77 -9.78 2.39
C GLY A 33 -3.19 -8.52 1.78
N PHE A 34 -4.08 -7.55 1.53
CA PHE A 34 -3.86 -6.44 0.62
C PHE A 34 -3.29 -5.21 1.32
N HIS A 35 -2.29 -4.56 0.71
CA HIS A 35 -1.65 -3.37 1.24
C HIS A 35 -1.42 -2.30 0.17
N PHE A 36 -1.43 -1.04 0.62
CA PHE A 36 -1.02 0.14 -0.13
C PHE A 36 0.32 0.64 0.40
N LEU A 37 1.33 0.72 -0.46
CA LEU A 37 2.63 1.28 -0.11
C LEU A 37 2.98 2.45 -1.01
N LEU A 38 3.60 3.48 -0.44
CA LEU A 38 4.12 4.62 -1.16
C LEU A 38 5.64 4.63 -1.12
N ALA A 39 6.25 5.11 -2.20
CA ALA A 39 7.69 5.30 -2.29
C ALA A 39 8.05 6.53 -3.13
N PRO A 40 9.25 7.11 -2.97
CA PRO A 40 9.72 8.21 -3.80
C PRO A 40 9.94 7.77 -5.26
N LEU A 41 10.09 8.72 -6.18
CA LEU A 41 10.16 8.43 -7.63
C LEU A 41 11.38 7.64 -8.07
N ASP A 42 12.48 7.72 -7.32
CA ASP A 42 13.75 7.03 -7.55
C ASP A 42 13.78 5.61 -6.95
N ALA A 43 12.83 5.27 -6.07
CA ALA A 43 12.70 3.93 -5.51
C ALA A 43 12.54 2.88 -6.61
N GLN A 44 13.16 1.71 -6.45
CA GLN A 44 13.04 0.63 -7.43
C GLN A 44 11.66 -0.01 -7.37
N ASN A 45 11.14 -0.50 -8.50
CA ASN A 45 9.89 -1.26 -8.56
C ASN A 45 10.11 -2.69 -8.04
N LYS A 46 10.31 -2.81 -6.73
CA LYS A 46 10.51 -4.07 -5.99
C LYS A 46 9.36 -4.29 -5.01
N PHE A 47 9.17 -5.54 -4.62
CA PHE A 47 8.13 -5.89 -3.67
C PHE A 47 8.40 -5.25 -2.30
N GLY A 48 7.65 -4.21 -1.96
CA GLY A 48 7.92 -3.37 -0.78
C GLY A 48 7.83 -4.06 0.58
N LEU A 49 7.15 -5.21 0.71
CA LEU A 49 7.13 -5.97 1.96
C LEU A 49 8.45 -6.74 2.22
N ASP A 50 9.24 -6.94 1.17
CA ASP A 50 10.55 -7.60 1.21
C ASP A 50 11.71 -6.59 1.04
N ASP A 51 11.40 -5.29 0.97
CA ASP A 51 12.42 -4.28 0.73
C ASP A 51 13.23 -3.99 2.00
N GLY A 52 14.40 -4.62 2.10
CA GLY A 52 15.36 -4.42 3.20
C GLY A 52 15.82 -2.96 3.40
N PHE A 53 15.68 -2.10 2.37
CA PHE A 53 15.99 -0.67 2.45
C PHE A 53 14.82 0.22 2.88
N LYS A 54 13.62 -0.37 3.07
CA LYS A 54 12.40 0.29 3.52
C LYS A 54 12.05 1.53 2.69
N THR A 55 12.32 1.54 1.39
CA THR A 55 11.95 2.68 0.52
C THR A 55 10.45 2.74 0.29
N TRP A 56 9.82 1.56 0.21
CA TRP A 56 8.38 1.40 0.24
C TRP A 56 7.86 1.47 1.68
N ARG A 57 6.83 2.27 1.90
CA ARG A 57 6.23 2.53 3.22
C ARG A 57 4.73 2.32 3.16
N TYR A 58 4.16 1.68 4.18
CA TYR A 58 2.71 1.56 4.30
C TYR A 58 2.05 2.94 4.31
N MET A 59 1.00 3.11 3.50
CA MET A 59 0.22 4.35 3.43
C MET A 59 -0.32 4.75 4.81
N LEU A 60 -0.89 3.79 5.56
CA LEU A 60 -1.42 4.04 6.91
C LEU A 60 -0.34 4.35 7.95
N ALA A 61 0.91 3.97 7.73
CA ALA A 61 2.02 4.34 8.61
C ALA A 61 2.56 5.75 8.32
N LEU A 62 2.19 6.34 7.17
CA LEU A 62 2.55 7.70 6.77
C LEU A 62 1.43 8.70 7.09
N SER A 63 0.17 8.30 6.90
CA SER A 63 -0.99 9.15 7.16
C SER A 63 -1.17 9.40 8.65
N ASP A 64 -1.39 10.65 9.02
CA ASP A 64 -1.78 11.10 10.35
C ASP A 64 -3.30 11.35 10.49
N VAL A 65 -4.04 11.28 9.38
CA VAL A 65 -5.51 11.34 9.36
C VAL A 65 -6.10 10.18 10.14
N ALA A 66 -7.05 10.48 11.02
CA ALA A 66 -7.94 9.50 11.63
C ALA A 66 -9.15 9.28 10.73
N ASP A 67 -9.50 8.02 10.50
CA ASP A 67 -10.71 7.62 9.80
C ASP A 67 -11.72 6.97 10.74
N ASP A 68 -12.98 6.89 10.30
CA ASP A 68 -14.09 6.23 10.99
C ASP A 68 -14.61 5.01 10.19
N LEU A 69 -13.80 4.47 9.28
CA LEU A 69 -14.23 3.39 8.38
C LEU A 69 -14.42 2.04 9.09
N GLY A 70 -13.90 1.92 10.31
CA GLY A 70 -13.95 0.70 11.09
C GLY A 70 -13.13 -0.44 10.47
N PRO A 71 -13.25 -1.68 11.00
CA PRO A 71 -12.51 -2.81 10.49
C PRO A 71 -13.00 -3.21 9.07
N PRO A 72 -12.15 -3.89 8.27
CA PRO A 72 -12.55 -4.40 6.97
C PRO A 72 -13.79 -5.30 7.06
N PRO A 73 -14.81 -5.12 6.19
CA PRO A 73 -16.04 -5.90 6.25
C PRO A 73 -15.87 -7.28 5.60
N LEU A 74 -15.18 -8.20 6.30
CA LEU A 74 -14.81 -9.52 5.77
C LEU A 74 -16.03 -10.39 5.37
N GLU A 75 -17.11 -10.31 6.13
CA GLU A 75 -18.37 -11.03 5.85
C GLU A 75 -19.24 -10.34 4.78
N GLY A 76 -18.85 -9.15 4.32
CA GLY A 76 -19.64 -8.32 3.41
C GLY A 76 -19.56 -8.73 1.94
N GLY A 77 -18.73 -9.72 1.62
CA GLY A 77 -18.39 -10.09 0.25
C GLY A 77 -17.39 -9.13 -0.40
N GLU A 78 -16.87 -9.54 -1.56
CA GLU A 78 -15.75 -8.86 -2.24
C GLU A 78 -16.06 -7.40 -2.60
N ALA A 79 -17.27 -7.11 -3.09
CA ALA A 79 -17.66 -5.76 -3.49
C ALA A 79 -17.64 -4.76 -2.32
N LYS A 80 -18.15 -5.16 -1.15
CA LYS A 80 -18.12 -4.31 0.05
C LYS A 80 -16.69 -4.12 0.56
N LEU A 81 -15.90 -5.19 0.54
CA LEU A 81 -14.49 -5.12 0.94
C LEU A 81 -13.69 -4.20 0.00
N TRP A 82 -13.97 -4.24 -1.31
CA TRP A 82 -13.35 -3.32 -2.27
C TRP A 82 -13.79 -1.88 -2.09
N ALA A 83 -15.08 -1.64 -1.85
CA ALA A 83 -15.58 -0.31 -1.54
C ALA A 83 -14.92 0.28 -0.29
N TRP A 84 -14.78 -0.53 0.78
CA TRP A 84 -14.06 -0.15 1.99
C TRP A 84 -12.58 0.16 1.71
N ARG A 85 -11.88 -0.66 0.92
CA ARG A 85 -10.47 -0.40 0.55
C ARG A 85 -10.31 0.88 -0.26
N LYS A 86 -11.25 1.16 -1.16
CA LYS A 86 -11.25 2.41 -1.93
C LYS A 86 -11.46 3.60 -1.01
N ALA A 87 -12.43 3.53 -0.10
CA ALA A 87 -12.65 4.59 0.89
C ALA A 87 -11.40 4.84 1.75
N LEU A 88 -10.75 3.77 2.24
CA LEU A 88 -9.49 3.85 2.97
C LEU A 88 -8.40 4.55 2.13
N PHE A 89 -8.24 4.17 0.87
CA PHE A 89 -7.28 4.82 -0.01
C PHE A 89 -7.59 6.31 -0.20
N ASP A 90 -8.84 6.64 -0.55
CA ASP A 90 -9.27 8.02 -0.81
C ASP A 90 -9.09 8.91 0.43
N THR A 91 -9.35 8.38 1.63
CA THR A 91 -9.17 9.12 2.90
C THR A 91 -7.71 9.40 3.24
N HIS A 92 -6.82 8.43 3.06
CA HIS A 92 -5.45 8.50 3.59
C HIS A 92 -4.38 8.90 2.57
N PHE A 93 -4.63 8.71 1.28
CA PHE A 93 -3.59 8.81 0.25
C PHE A 93 -2.90 10.18 0.23
N GLU A 94 -3.65 11.28 0.23
CA GLU A 94 -3.06 12.62 0.13
C GLU A 94 -2.22 12.99 1.36
N ALA A 95 -2.68 12.65 2.57
CA ALA A 95 -1.91 12.88 3.80
C ALA A 95 -0.63 12.03 3.81
N ALA A 96 -0.73 10.75 3.44
CA ALA A 96 0.42 9.86 3.34
C ALA A 96 1.43 10.34 2.28
N ARG A 97 0.95 10.80 1.12
CA ARG A 97 1.78 11.38 0.05
C ARG A 97 2.49 12.64 0.53
N ALA A 98 1.78 13.57 1.19
CA ALA A 98 2.39 14.78 1.74
C ALA A 98 3.49 14.45 2.77
N ALA A 99 3.23 13.50 3.68
CA ALA A 99 4.20 13.06 4.67
C ALA A 99 5.43 12.35 4.05
N LEU A 100 5.24 11.62 2.95
CA LEU A 100 6.35 11.03 2.21
C LEU A 100 7.24 12.11 1.59
N LEU A 101 6.63 13.12 0.96
CA LEU A 101 7.36 14.18 0.25
C LEU A 101 8.09 15.14 1.18
N SER A 102 7.54 15.41 2.37
CA SER A 102 8.22 16.25 3.37
C SER A 102 9.49 15.62 3.93
N ARG A 103 9.60 14.29 3.91
CA ARG A 103 10.76 13.52 4.39
C ARG A 103 11.90 13.39 3.39
N ASN A 104 11.66 13.66 2.11
CA ASN A 104 12.66 13.56 1.04
C ASN A 104 13.14 14.93 0.54
N ARG A 105 12.80 16.01 1.24
CA ARG A 105 13.40 17.33 1.06
C ARG A 105 14.58 17.48 2.01
#